data_AF-A0A0C2FYA8-F1
#
_entry.id   AF-A0A0C2FYA8-F1
#
_cell.length_a   1.000
_cell.length_b   1.000
_cell.length_c   1.000
_cell.angle_alpha   90.00
_cell.angle_beta   90.00
_cell.angle_gamma   90.00
#
_symmetry.space_group_name_H-M   'P 1'
#
loop_
_entity.id
_entity.type
_entity.pdbx_description
1 polymer ?
#
loop_
_entity_poly.entity_id
_entity_poly.type
_entity_poly.pdbx_seq_one_letter_code
_entity_poly.pdbx_strand_id
1 'polypeptide(L)' 'MPVIEFVAEVLELPVQALTERRALSDAQRVKFTKEIRGLKIEITHCGTMRRKYRVCNVTRRPAQTQ' A
#
# COMPACT_ATOMS: atom_id res chain seq x y z
N MET A 1 -0.01 12.42 1.58
CA MET A 1 0.98 11.38 1.86
C MET A 1 0.80 10.23 0.86
N PRO A 2 1.85 9.87 0.10
CA PRO A 2 1.86 8.66 -0.72
C PRO A 2 1.61 7.40 0.11
N VAL A 3 0.90 6.43 -0.46
CA VAL A 3 0.63 5.16 0.22
C VAL A 3 1.93 4.40 0.56
N ILE A 4 2.99 4.57 -0.22
CA ILE A 4 4.29 3.93 0.03
C ILE A 4 4.92 4.43 1.34
N GLU A 5 4.86 5.73 1.60
CA GLU A 5 5.35 6.32 2.86
C GLU A 5 4.49 5.85 4.04
N PHE A 6 3.17 5.81 3.87
CA PHE A 6 2.26 5.26 4.87
C PHE A 6 2.59 3.80 5.23
N VAL A 7 2.91 2.96 4.25
CA VAL A 7 3.33 1.57 4.49
C VAL A 7 4.62 1.54 5.31
N ALA A 8 5.59 2.38 4.97
CA ALA A 8 6.88 2.45 5.68
C ALA A 8 6.69 2.83 7.15
N GLU A 9 5.85 3.83 7.44
CA GLU A 9 5.49 4.24 8.79
C GLU A 9 4.77 3.11 9.56
N VAL A 10 3.76 2.48 8.96
CA VAL A 10 2.99 1.39 9.62
C VAL A 10 3.85 0.17 9.91
N LEU A 11 4.80 -0.15 9.02
CA LEU A 11 5.67 -1.31 9.16
C LEU A 11 6.96 -1.01 9.92
N GLU A 12 7.21 0.24 10.29
CA GLU A 12 8.47 0.69 10.92
C GLU A 12 9.70 0.31 10.09
N LEU A 13 9.56 0.40 8.76
CA LEU A 13 10.61 0.05 7.80
C LEU A 13 11.14 1.31 7.10
N PRO A 14 12.43 1.33 6.73
CA PRO A 14 12.94 2.39 5.87
C PRO A 14 12.27 2.30 4.48
N VAL A 15 11.94 3.44 3.87
CA VAL A 15 11.30 3.50 2.55
C VAL A 15 12.12 2.74 1.50
N GLN A 16 13.46 2.75 1.61
CA GLN A 16 14.34 2.00 0.70
C GLN A 16 14.03 0.49 0.70
N ALA A 17 13.65 -0.09 1.85
CA ALA A 17 13.34 -1.52 1.94
C ALA A 17 12.09 -1.91 1.15
N LEU A 18 11.14 -0.98 0.96
CA LEU A 18 9.96 -1.18 0.10
C LEU A 18 10.32 -1.09 -1.39
N THR A 19 11.35 -0.31 -1.73
CA THR A 19 11.83 -0.12 -3.10
C THR A 19 12.60 -1.34 -3.63
N GLU A 20 13.21 -2.13 -2.74
CA GLU A 20 13.97 -3.36 -3.08
C GLU A 20 13.12 -4.53 -3.63
N ARG A 21 11.82 -4.32 -3.91
CA ARG A 21 10.87 -5.35 -4.42
C ARG A 21 10.75 -6.60 -3.54
N ARG A 22 11.14 -6.54 -2.27
CA ARG A 22 10.89 -7.65 -1.35
C ARG A 22 9.39 -7.79 -1.09
N ALA A 23 8.89 -9.02 -1.17
CA ALA A 23 7.51 -9.30 -0.80
C ALA A 23 7.31 -9.06 0.71
N LEU A 24 6.16 -8.50 1.08
CA LEU A 24 5.77 -8.38 2.48
C LEU A 24 5.50 -9.75 3.08
N SER A 25 5.92 -9.96 4.33
CA SER A 25 5.51 -11.15 5.09
C SER A 25 4.00 -11.12 5.38
N ASP A 26 3.40 -12.27 5.68
CA ASP A 26 1.99 -12.34 6.02
C ASP A 26 1.64 -11.48 7.26
N ALA A 27 2.53 -11.44 8.25
CA ALA A 27 2.36 -10.59 9.43
C ALA A 27 2.35 -9.10 9.08
N GLN A 28 3.29 -8.66 8.25
CA GLN A 28 3.36 -7.27 7.77
C GLN A 28 2.11 -6.90 6.96
N ARG A 29 1.68 -7.78 6.05
CA ARG A 29 0.47 -7.59 5.25
C ARG A 29 -0.77 -7.44 6.12
N VAL A 30 -0.91 -8.26 7.17
CA VAL A 30 -2.05 -8.17 8.10
C VAL A 30 -2.00 -6.85 8.90
N LYS A 31 -0.83 -6.44 9.41
CA LYS A 31 -0.67 -5.13 10.10
C LYS A 31 -1.09 -3.98 9.18
N PHE A 32 -0.56 -3.95 7.96
CA PHE A 32 -0.89 -2.93 6.97
C PHE A 32 -2.38 -2.93 6.57
N THR A 33 -2.98 -4.11 6.36
CA THR A 33 -4.39 -4.23 5.97
C THR A 33 -5.32 -3.63 7.02
N LYS A 34 -4.98 -3.76 8.31
CA LYS A 34 -5.78 -3.19 9.40
C LYS A 34 -5.79 -1.66 9.35
N GLU A 35 -4.63 -1.05 9.11
CA GLU A 35 -4.48 0.41 9.09
C GLU A 35 -5.06 1.05 7.82
N ILE A 36 -4.90 0.43 6.65
CA ILE A 36 -5.35 1.03 5.39
C ILE A 36 -6.84 0.80 5.10
N ARG A 37 -7.45 -0.26 5.65
CA ARG A 37 -8.85 -0.59 5.39
C ARG A 37 -9.76 0.54 5.85
N GLY A 38 -10.63 0.99 4.95
CA GLY A 38 -11.63 2.02 5.21
C GLY A 38 -11.16 3.45 4.93
N LEU A 39 -9.86 3.66 4.67
CA LEU A 39 -9.33 4.96 4.25
C LEU A 39 -9.72 5.30 2.81
N LYS A 40 -9.90 6.60 2.54
CA LYS A 40 -10.09 7.13 1.19
C LYS A 40 -8.73 7.43 0.58
N ILE A 41 -8.46 6.88 -0.60
CA ILE A 41 -7.25 7.11 -1.38
C ILE A 41 -7.59 7.80 -2.70
N GLU A 42 -6.63 8.51 -3.27
CA GLU A 42 -6.72 9.06 -4.62
C GLU A 42 -5.68 8.42 -5.53
N ILE A 43 -6.05 8.24 -6.80
CA ILE A 43 -5.09 7.82 -7.82
C ILE A 43 -4.27 9.01 -8.32
N THR A 44 -3.00 8.76 -8.64
CA THR A 44 -2.07 9.78 -9.17
C THR A 44 -1.57 9.46 -10.57
N HIS A 45 -1.89 8.30 -11.13
CA HIS A 45 -1.38 7.86 -12.44
C HIS A 45 -2.14 8.44 -13.64
N CYS A 46 -3.38 8.91 -13.48
CA CYS A 46 -4.21 9.45 -14.56
C CYS A 46 -4.12 10.98 -14.72
N GLY A 47 -2.95 11.58 -14.50
CA GLY A 47 -2.72 13.02 -14.70
C GLY A 47 -3.71 13.90 -13.92
N THR A 48 -4.58 14.63 -14.63
CA THR A 48 -5.61 15.50 -14.05
C THR A 48 -6.79 14.74 -13.42
N MET A 49 -7.02 13.47 -13.81
CA MET A 49 -8.11 12.66 -13.29
C MET A 49 -7.76 12.06 -11.93
N ARG A 50 -8.34 12.63 -10.86
CA ARG A 50 -8.10 12.23 -9.47
C ARG A 50 -9.29 11.45 -8.90
N ARG A 51 -9.46 10.22 -9.36
CA ARG A 51 -10.51 9.33 -8.85
C ARG A 51 -10.20 8.91 -7.41
N LYS A 52 -11.22 8.96 -6.55
CA LYS A 52 -11.12 8.57 -5.15
C LYS A 52 -11.73 7.19 -4.94
N TYR A 53 -11.05 6.35 -4.18
CA TYR A 53 -11.51 5.01 -3.80
C TYR A 53 -11.49 4.85 -2.29
N ARG A 54 -12.32 3.96 -1.76
CA ARG A 54 -12.22 3.51 -0.38
C ARG A 54 -11.57 2.14 -0.37
N VAL A 55 -10.47 2.00 0.37
CA VAL A 55 -9.73 0.74 0.41
C VAL A 55 -10.55 -0.30 1.18
N CYS A 56 -10.87 -1.42 0.53
CA CYS A 56 -11.61 -2.51 1.16
C CYS A 56 -10.68 -3.62 1.68
N ASN A 57 -9.59 -3.88 0.97
CA ASN A 57 -8.66 -4.95 1.28
C ASN A 57 -7.32 -4.77 0.56
N VAL A 58 -6.33 -5.58 0.95
CA VAL A 58 -5.02 -5.68 0.30
C VAL A 58 -4.88 -7.09 -0.30
N THR A 59 -4.35 -7.18 -1.52
CA THR A 59 -4.16 -8.47 -2.21
C THR A 59 -3.09 -9.32 -1.51
N ARG A 60 -3.26 -10.65 -1.52
CA ARG A 60 -2.24 -11.59 -1.01
C ARG A 60 -1.12 -11.83 -2.02
N ARG A 61 -1.45 -11.83 -3.31
CA ARG A 61 -0.50 -12.04 -4.40
C ARG A 61 0.07 -10.69 -4.87
N PRO A 62 1.39 -10.59 -5.13
CA PRO A 62 2.00 -9.42 -5.76
C PRO A 62 1.38 -9.09 -7.11
N ALA A 63 1.38 -7.81 -7.48
CA ALA A 63 0.86 -7.34 -8.76
C ALA A 63 1.58 -7.93 -10.00
N GLN A 64 2.84 -8.35 -9.86
CA GLN A 64 3.60 -9.01 -10.94
C GLN A 64 3.14 -10.43 -11.24
N THR A 65 2.46 -11.06 -10.28
CA THR A 65 2.00 -12.47 -10.36
C THR A 65 0.49 -12.57 -10.60
N GLN A 66 -0.15 -11.46 -10.95
CA GLN A 66 -1.60 -11.35 -11.13
C GLN A 66 -1.97 -11.32 -12.60
#